data_AF-A0A4Q6G0D5-F1
#
_entry.id   AF-A0A4Q6G0D5-F1
#
_cell.length_a   1.000
_cell.length_b   1.000
_cell.length_c   1.000
_cell.angle_alpha   90.00
_cell.angle_beta   90.00
_cell.angle_gamma   90.00
#
_symmetry.space_group_name_H-M   'P 1'
#
loop_
_entity.id
_entity.type
_entity.pdbx_description
1 polymer ?
#
loop_
_entity_poly.entity_id
_entity_poly.type
_entity_poly.pdbx_seq_one_letter_code
_entity_poly.pdbx_strand_id
1 'polypeptide(L)'
;MARRKFRDIAGIAGLVFQGFPGKQVKARHLQANSGLFFKVFQDYEKDNLLLRQAYEEVYDFQLEIVRMRQAFERISTHRIVIREPVQLTPFSFPIFAEIFREKFSNESLEDRMN
;
A
#
# COMPACT_ATOMS: atom_id res chain seq x y z
N MET A 1 -2.98 -4.10 4.78
CA MET A 1 -1.76 -4.38 3.99
C MET A 1 -1.10 -5.69 4.40
N ALA A 2 -0.76 -5.91 5.68
CA ALA A 2 -0.17 -7.16 6.19
C ALA A 2 -0.98 -8.41 5.84
N ARG A 3 -2.30 -8.40 6.04
CA ARG A 3 -3.19 -9.51 5.65
C ARG A 3 -3.11 -9.89 4.16
N ARG A 4 -2.84 -8.92 3.27
CA ARG A 4 -2.68 -9.19 1.83
C ARG A 4 -1.32 -9.83 1.57
N LYS A 5 -0.25 -9.35 2.20
CA LYS A 5 1.10 -9.94 2.12
C LYS A 5 1.17 -11.34 2.70
N PHE A 6 0.47 -11.58 3.80
CA PHE A 6 0.41 -12.88 4.45
C PHE A 6 -0.10 -14.00 3.53
N ARG A 7 -0.92 -13.69 2.50
CA ARG A 7 -1.34 -14.70 1.52
C ARG A 7 -0.16 -15.35 0.80
N ASP A 8 0.82 -14.55 0.41
CA ASP A 8 1.98 -15.05 -0.34
C ASP A 8 2.89 -15.87 0.60
N ILE A 9 3.11 -15.36 1.81
CA ILE A 9 3.86 -16.05 2.88
C ILE A 9 3.19 -17.38 3.24
N ALA A 10 1.87 -17.40 3.45
CA ALA A 10 1.12 -18.62 3.77
C ALA A 10 1.17 -19.65 2.64
N GLY A 11 1.28 -19.19 1.40
CA GLY A 11 1.53 -20.04 0.24
C GLY A 11 2.92 -20.68 0.26
N ILE A 12 3.96 -19.88 0.49
CA ILE A 12 5.36 -20.34 0.55
C ILE A 12 5.58 -21.27 1.75
N ALA A 13 5.00 -20.94 2.90
CA ALA A 13 5.07 -21.74 4.12
C ALA A 13 4.22 -23.02 4.06
N GLY A 14 3.51 -23.28 2.97
CA GLY A 14 2.68 -24.48 2.80
C GLY A 14 1.38 -24.49 3.62
N LEU A 15 1.02 -23.39 4.28
CA LEU A 15 -0.22 -23.27 5.05
C LEU A 15 -1.47 -23.25 4.16
N VAL A 16 -1.33 -22.77 2.93
CA VAL A 16 -2.44 -22.71 1.96
C VAL A 16 -2.06 -23.44 0.69
N PHE A 17 -2.86 -24.44 0.34
CA PHE A 17 -2.71 -25.17 -0.91
C PHE A 17 -3.07 -24.28 -2.11
N GLN A 18 -2.10 -24.07 -3.02
CA GLN A 18 -2.27 -23.22 -4.19
C GLN A 18 -2.91 -23.94 -5.39
N GLY A 19 -2.89 -25.27 -5.41
CA GLY A 19 -3.35 -26.06 -6.55
C GLY A 19 -2.24 -26.94 -7.12
N PHE A 20 -2.54 -27.61 -8.22
CA PHE A 20 -1.57 -28.41 -8.97
C PHE A 20 -1.10 -27.63 -10.22
N PRO A 21 0.04 -28.01 -10.83
CA PRO A 21 0.44 -27.46 -12.14
C PRO A 21 -0.72 -27.55 -13.15
N GLY A 22 -1.10 -26.42 -13.75
CA GLY A 22 -2.24 -26.32 -14.67
C GLY A 22 -3.64 -26.31 -14.01
N LYS A 23 -3.75 -26.49 -12.69
CA LYS A 23 -5.01 -26.48 -11.93
C LYS A 23 -4.87 -25.68 -10.63
N GLN A 24 -4.77 -24.36 -10.78
CA GLN A 24 -4.67 -23.43 -9.66
C GLN A 24 -6.01 -23.28 -8.92
N VAL A 25 -5.96 -23.18 -7.60
CA VAL A 25 -7.11 -22.83 -6.76
C VAL A 25 -7.52 -21.38 -7.05
N LYS A 26 -8.83 -21.10 -7.09
CA LYS A 26 -9.30 -19.73 -7.37
C LYS A 26 -8.79 -18.76 -6.32
N ALA A 27 -8.36 -17.57 -6.75
CA ALA A 27 -7.77 -16.54 -5.90
C ALA A 27 -8.63 -16.18 -4.66
N ARG A 28 -9.97 -16.15 -4.79
CA ARG A 28 -10.86 -15.88 -3.64
C ARG A 28 -10.72 -16.91 -2.51
N HIS A 29 -10.52 -18.19 -2.86
CA HIS A 29 -10.40 -19.26 -1.87
C HIS A 29 -9.06 -19.17 -1.14
N LEU A 30 -7.99 -18.86 -1.87
CA LEU A 30 -6.68 -18.57 -1.27
C LEU A 30 -6.75 -17.40 -0.31
N GLN A 31 -7.43 -16.32 -0.70
CA GLN A 31 -7.61 -15.14 0.14
C GLN A 31 -8.44 -15.41 1.41
N ALA A 32 -9.50 -16.23 1.30
CA ALA A 32 -10.32 -16.60 2.45
C ALA A 32 -9.49 -17.43 3.45
N ASN A 33 -8.79 -18.46 2.96
CA ASN A 33 -8.00 -19.36 3.79
C ASN A 33 -6.81 -18.65 4.46
N SER A 34 -6.03 -17.89 3.70
CA SER A 34 -4.91 -17.13 4.27
C SER A 34 -5.39 -16.07 5.25
N GLY A 35 -6.54 -15.44 4.99
CA GLY A 35 -7.15 -14.49 5.89
C GLY A 35 -7.61 -15.08 7.22
N LEU A 36 -8.03 -16.35 7.24
CA LEU A 36 -8.37 -17.07 8.46
C LEU A 36 -7.12 -17.36 9.29
N PHE A 37 -6.08 -17.92 8.67
CA PHE A 37 -4.80 -18.17 9.36
C PHE A 37 -4.20 -16.89 9.95
N PHE A 38 -4.20 -15.79 9.18
CA PHE A 38 -3.74 -14.50 9.68
C PHE A 38 -4.47 -14.07 10.95
N LYS A 39 -5.80 -14.23 10.97
CA LYS A 39 -6.63 -13.86 12.12
C LYS A 39 -6.37 -14.77 13.32
N VAL A 40 -6.26 -16.07 13.10
CA VAL A 40 -5.95 -17.04 14.17
C VAL A 40 -4.58 -16.72 14.80
N PHE A 41 -3.54 -16.49 13.99
CA PHE A 41 -2.24 -16.10 14.52
C PHE A 41 -2.30 -14.77 15.26
N GLN A 42 -3.02 -13.78 14.74
CA GLN A 42 -3.18 -12.49 15.40
C GLN A 42 -3.86 -12.60 16.78
N ASP A 43 -4.89 -13.47 16.88
CA ASP A 43 -5.69 -13.60 18.08
C ASP A 43 -5.04 -14.52 19.14
N TYR A 44 -4.33 -15.57 18.71
CA TYR A 44 -3.86 -16.64 19.59
C TYR A 44 -2.34 -16.86 19.62
N GLU A 45 -1.59 -16.44 18.59
CA GLU A 45 -0.14 -16.66 18.47
C GLU A 45 0.57 -15.38 18.00
N LYS A 46 0.56 -14.33 18.82
CA LYS A 46 1.11 -13.02 18.44
C LYS A 46 2.61 -13.07 18.09
N ASP A 47 3.34 -14.03 18.66
CA ASP A 47 4.77 -14.23 18.40
C ASP A 47 5.07 -15.11 17.19
N ASN A 48 4.03 -15.53 16.44
CA ASN A 48 4.18 -16.34 15.24
C ASN A 48 5.10 -15.65 14.20
N LEU A 49 6.13 -16.36 13.76
CA LEU A 49 7.15 -15.82 12.85
C LEU A 49 6.59 -15.40 11.49
N LEU A 50 5.59 -16.12 10.97
CA LEU A 50 4.96 -15.79 9.68
C LEU A 50 4.10 -14.53 9.78
N LEU A 51 3.45 -14.33 10.94
CA LEU A 51 2.72 -13.12 11.23
C LEU A 51 3.69 -11.92 11.29
N ARG A 52 4.80 -12.06 12.02
CA ARG A 52 5.85 -11.03 12.11
C ARG A 52 6.44 -10.68 10.74
N GLN A 53 6.81 -11.69 9.95
CA GLN A 53 7.32 -11.51 8.59
C GLN A 53 6.32 -10.72 7.72
N ALA A 54 5.02 -11.01 7.82
CA ALA A 54 4.01 -10.28 7.05
C ALA A 54 3.93 -8.79 7.38
N TYR A 55 4.24 -8.40 8.62
CA TYR A 55 4.34 -7.00 9.00
C TYR A 55 5.66 -6.38 8.53
N GLU A 56 6.79 -7.06 8.77
CA GLU A 56 8.13 -6.62 8.36
C GLU A 56 8.19 -6.35 6.85
N GLU A 57 7.70 -7.28 6.02
CA GLU A 57 7.68 -7.10 4.56
C GLU A 57 6.77 -5.94 4.10
N VAL A 58 5.71 -5.61 4.84
CA VAL A 58 4.90 -4.43 4.52
C VAL A 58 5.67 -3.15 4.84
N TYR A 59 6.35 -3.10 5.99
CA TYR A 59 7.16 -1.95 6.36
C TYR A 59 8.31 -1.71 5.39
N ASP A 60 8.98 -2.79 4.96
CA ASP A 60 10.13 -2.69 4.09
C ASP A 60 9.74 -2.37 2.65
N PHE A 61 8.81 -3.14 2.06
CA PHE A 61 8.55 -3.03 0.62
C PHE A 61 7.44 -2.05 0.26
N GLN A 62 6.41 -1.89 1.10
CA GLN A 62 5.31 -0.97 0.76
C GLN A 62 5.51 0.42 1.33
N LEU A 63 6.12 0.53 2.51
CA LEU A 63 6.34 1.82 3.17
C LEU A 63 7.76 2.35 2.99
N GLU A 64 8.70 1.52 2.51
CA GLU A 64 10.11 1.90 2.32
C GLU A 64 10.65 2.65 3.54
N ILE A 65 10.41 2.10 4.74
CA ILE A 65 10.60 2.81 6.01
C ILE A 65 12.03 3.36 6.18
N VAL A 66 13.03 2.65 5.64
CA VAL A 66 14.43 3.07 5.64
C VAL A 66 14.63 4.34 4.82
N ARG A 67 14.09 4.37 3.60
CA ARG A 67 14.17 5.55 2.73
C ARG A 67 13.40 6.73 3.32
N MET A 68 12.25 6.47 3.93
CA MET A 68 11.45 7.49 4.61
C MET A 68 12.21 8.10 5.79
N ARG A 69 12.86 7.27 6.62
CA ARG A 69 13.69 7.73 7.73
C ARG A 69 14.84 8.61 7.23
N GLN A 70 15.57 8.19 6.21
CA GLN A 70 16.64 8.99 5.60
C GLN A 70 16.12 10.33 5.05
N ALA A 71 14.93 10.34 4.45
CA ALA A 71 14.31 11.58 3.98
C ALA A 71 13.97 12.51 5.14
N PHE A 72 13.42 12.00 6.25
CA PHE A 72 13.13 12.81 7.43
C PHE A 72 14.37 13.32 8.15
N GLU A 73 15.42 12.50 8.27
CA GLU A 73 16.72 12.94 8.81
C GLU A 73 17.33 14.05 7.94
N ARG A 74 17.19 13.96 6.62
CA ARG A 74 17.60 15.05 5.72
C ARG A 74 16.74 16.29 5.94
N ILE A 75 15.41 16.17 5.93
CA ILE A 75 14.47 17.30 6.07
C ILE A 75 14.62 18.00 7.43
N SER A 76 14.93 17.28 8.52
CA SER A 76 15.04 17.86 9.87
C SER A 76 16.12 18.93 9.99
N THR A 77 17.13 18.89 9.11
CA THR A 77 18.22 19.88 9.06
C THR A 77 17.92 21.07 8.14
N HIS A 78 16.84 21.03 7.36
CA HIS A 78 16.53 22.08 6.39
C HIS A 78 15.79 23.25 7.03
N ARG A 79 16.03 24.45 6.50
CA ARG A 79 15.21 25.62 6.82
C ARG A 79 13.81 25.44 6.25
N ILE A 80 12.80 25.50 7.12
CA ILE A 80 11.40 25.48 6.70
C ILE A 80 11.04 26.85 6.11
N VAL A 81 10.55 26.86 4.86
CA VAL A 81 10.04 28.06 4.19
C VAL A 81 8.58 27.81 3.83
N ILE A 82 7.66 28.49 4.51
CA ILE A 82 6.23 28.42 4.25
C ILE A 82 5.85 29.59 3.34
N ARG A 83 5.11 29.32 2.26
CA ARG A 83 4.64 30.31 1.30
C ARG A 83 3.20 30.01 0.92
N GLU A 84 2.41 31.06 0.76
CA GLU A 84 1.02 31.00 0.32
C GLU A 84 0.93 31.60 -1.09
N PRO A 85 0.98 30.78 -2.15
CA PRO A 85 0.88 31.28 -3.51
C PRO A 85 -0.54 31.77 -3.79
N VAL A 86 -0.65 32.92 -4.47
CA VAL A 86 -1.93 33.52 -4.88
C VAL A 86 -2.65 32.77 -6.00
N GLN A 87 -1.97 31.85 -6.67
CA GLN A 87 -2.52 31.02 -7.75
C GLN A 87 -1.97 29.59 -7.66
N LEU A 88 -2.66 28.65 -8.33
CA LEU A 88 -2.19 27.26 -8.43
C LEU A 88 -0.80 27.20 -9.07
N THR A 89 0.11 26.45 -8.45
CA THR A 89 1.46 26.25 -8.98
C THR A 89 1.49 25.04 -9.92
N PRO A 90 2.43 24.96 -10.88
CA PRO A 90 2.57 23.78 -11.74
C PRO A 90 2.70 22.47 -10.95
N PHE A 91 3.34 22.48 -9.77
CA PHE A 91 3.46 21.30 -8.90
C PHE A 91 2.17 20.92 -8.18
N SER A 92 1.23 21.84 -8.03
CA SER A 92 -0.10 21.54 -7.49
C SER A 92 -1.04 20.90 -8.51
N PHE A 93 -0.76 21.05 -9.81
CA PHE A 93 -1.65 20.63 -10.88
C PHE A 93 -2.06 19.14 -10.83
N PRO A 94 -1.15 18.16 -10.63
CA PRO A 94 -1.55 16.75 -10.59
C PRO A 94 -2.57 16.45 -9.49
N ILE A 95 -2.41 17.08 -8.32
CA ILE A 95 -3.30 16.91 -7.16
C ILE A 95 -4.68 17.51 -7.46
N PHE A 96 -4.70 18.73 -8.00
CA PHE A 96 -5.95 19.41 -8.32
C PHE A 96 -6.70 18.75 -9.49
N ALA A 97 -6.00 18.28 -10.52
CA ALA A 97 -6.59 17.59 -11.66
C ALA A 97 -7.33 16.31 -11.24
N GLU A 98 -6.81 15.59 -10.24
CA GLU A 98 -7.49 14.42 -9.66
C GLU A 98 -8.77 14.82 -8.91
N ILE A 99 -8.69 15.85 -8.06
CA ILE A 99 -9.86 16.38 -7.33
C ILE A 99 -10.95 16.88 -8.30
N PHE A 100 -10.58 17.53 -9.40
CA PHE A 100 -11.53 18.01 -10.39
C PHE A 100 -12.17 16.86 -11.19
N ARG A 101 -11.41 15.81 -11.50
CA ARG A 101 -11.90 14.61 -12.19
C ARG A 101 -12.95 13.87 -11.36
N GLU A 102 -12.77 13.79 -10.04
CA GLU A 102 -13.77 13.17 -9.15
C GLU A 102 -15.05 14.01 -9.04
N LYS A 103 -14.95 15.34 -9.15
CA LYS A 103 -16.10 16.26 -9.02
C LYS A 103 -16.90 16.46 -10.30
N PHE A 104 -16.28 16.27 -11.47
CA PHE A 104 -16.91 16.53 -12.76
C PHE A 104 -16.66 15.35 -13.70
N SER A 105 -17.55 14.36 -13.65
CA SER A 105 -17.68 13.41 -14.74
C SER A 105 -18.32 14.13 -15.93
N ASN A 106 -17.62 14.14 -17.07
CA ASN A 106 -18.03 14.50 -18.44
C ASN A 106 -17.71 15.89 -19.03
N GLU A 107 -16.61 16.57 -18.64
CA GLU A 107 -16.06 17.64 -19.51
C GLU A 107 -14.52 17.53 -19.65
N SER A 108 -14.01 17.84 -20.84
CA SER A 108 -12.58 17.90 -21.15
C SER A 108 -11.92 19.05 -20.38
N LEU A 109 -10.93 18.70 -19.55
CA LEU A 109 -10.11 19.66 -18.78
C LEU A 109 -9.37 20.67 -19.67
N GLU A 110 -9.11 20.32 -20.94
CA GLU A 110 -8.41 21.16 -21.91
C GLU A 110 -9.20 22.43 -22.28
N ASP A 111 -10.54 22.40 -22.26
CA ASP A 111 -11.37 23.56 -22.63
C ASP A 111 -11.46 24.63 -21.54
N ARG A 112 -10.96 24.35 -20.33
CA ARG A 112 -11.10 25.24 -19.16
C ARG A 112 -9.82 25.98 -18.78
N MET A 113 -8.72 25.78 -19.52
CA MET A 113 -7.41 26.36 -19.22
C MET A 113 -7.03 27.59 -20.09
N ASN A 114 -7.96 28.15 -20.87
CA ASN A 114 -7.78 29.41 -21.61
C ASN A 114 -8.48 30.58 -20.91
#